data_AF-A0A6P7TPJ2-F1
#
_entry.id   AF-A0A6P7TPJ2-F1
#
_cell.length_a   1.000
_cell.length_b   1.000
_cell.length_c   1.000
_cell.angle_alpha   90.00
_cell.angle_beta   90.00
_cell.angle_gamma   90.00
#
_symmetry.space_group_name_H-M   'P 1'
#
loop_
_entity.id
_entity.type
_entity.pdbx_description
1 polymer ?
#
loop_
_entity_poly.entity_id
_entity_poly.type
_entity_poly.pdbx_seq_one_letter_code
_entity_poly.pdbx_strand_id
1 'polypeptide(L)'
;MHQLKADVNRWIIINECLREDIRRNQPDLRSVWNWIVHDNNALCHRDFNMVSLLHPSDLAAADLHLFPKMKMQLKGNRLNTVVEIKSESQKILHSFTEIDFKVGSQKWRER
;
A
#
# COMPACT_ATOMS: atom_id res chain seq x y z
N MET A 1 7.62 -23.03 8.01
CA MET A 1 6.17 -23.18 7.74
C MET A 1 5.29 -22.34 8.69
N HIS A 2 5.61 -22.23 9.99
CA HIS A 2 4.81 -21.43 10.94
C HIS A 2 4.80 -19.92 10.66
N GLN A 3 5.95 -19.33 10.30
CA GLN A 3 6.06 -17.89 10.02
C GLN A 3 5.20 -17.45 8.84
N LEU A 4 5.25 -18.18 7.73
CA LEU A 4 4.47 -17.88 6.53
C LEU A 4 2.96 -17.87 6.80
N LYS A 5 2.45 -18.80 7.63
CA LYS A 5 1.04 -18.82 8.04
C LYS A 5 0.65 -17.60 8.87
N ALA A 6 1.53 -17.14 9.75
CA ALA A 6 1.30 -15.93 10.54
C ALA A 6 1.27 -14.68 9.64
N ASP A 7 2.17 -14.63 8.64
CA ASP A 7 2.24 -13.52 7.68
C ASP A 7 1.00 -13.48 6.77
N VAL A 8 0.50 -14.63 6.30
CA VAL A 8 -0.76 -14.73 5.54
C VAL A 8 -1.95 -14.28 6.38
N ASN A 9 -2.08 -14.72 7.63
CA ASN A 9 -3.18 -14.30 8.50
C ASN A 9 -3.15 -12.79 8.78
N ARG A 10 -1.94 -12.23 8.98
CA ARG A 10 -1.77 -10.78 9.14
C ARG A 10 -2.20 -10.03 7.88
N TRP A 11 -1.87 -10.55 6.71
CA TRP A 11 -2.27 -9.97 5.43
C TRP A 11 -3.80 -9.96 5.23
N ILE A 12 -4.49 -11.04 5.62
CA ILE A 12 -5.96 -11.12 5.56
C ILE A 12 -6.59 -10.02 6.42
N ILE A 13 -6.17 -9.91 7.68
CA ILE A 13 -6.72 -8.90 8.61
C ILE A 13 -6.52 -7.49 8.07
N ILE A 14 -5.33 -7.20 7.51
CA ILE A 14 -5.04 -5.88 6.92
C ILE A 14 -5.99 -5.57 5.75
N ASN A 15 -6.24 -6.54 4.87
CA ASN A 15 -7.15 -6.34 3.74
C ASN A 15 -8.61 -6.15 4.17
N GLU A 16 -9.08 -6.85 5.20
CA GLU A 16 -10.41 -6.66 5.76
C GLU A 16 -10.58 -5.26 6.36
N CYS A 17 -9.60 -4.81 7.15
CA CYS A 17 -9.58 -3.45 7.69
C CYS A 17 -9.54 -2.39 6.57
N LEU A 18 -8.70 -2.59 5.54
CA LEU A 18 -8.60 -1.69 4.40
C LEU A 18 -9.94 -1.59 3.65
N ARG A 19 -10.63 -2.72 3.43
CA ARG A 19 -11.93 -2.74 2.78
C ARG A 19 -12.97 -1.94 3.57
N GLU A 20 -12.99 -2.10 4.89
CA GLU A 20 -13.91 -1.34 5.75
C GLU A 20 -13.58 0.16 5.80
N ASP A 21 -12.30 0.53 5.78
CA ASP A 21 -11.89 1.94 5.75
C ASP A 21 -12.27 2.63 4.44
N ILE A 22 -12.05 1.97 3.29
CA ILE A 22 -12.51 2.51 2.00
C ILE A 22 -14.04 2.65 2.00
N ARG A 23 -14.77 1.67 2.54
CA ARG A 23 -16.23 1.72 2.65
C ARG A 23 -16.71 2.91 3.48
N ARG A 24 -15.97 3.31 4.51
CA ARG A 24 -16.28 4.47 5.37
C ARG A 24 -15.90 5.79 4.74
N ASN A 25 -14.74 5.86 4.08
CA ASN A 25 -14.15 7.11 3.60
C ASN A 25 -14.56 7.48 2.17
N GLN A 26 -14.98 6.51 1.35
CA GLN A 26 -15.34 6.72 -0.05
C GLN A 26 -16.66 6.00 -0.39
N PRO A 27 -17.81 6.54 0.07
CA PRO A 27 -19.11 5.90 -0.10
C PRO A 27 -19.50 5.71 -1.57
N ASP A 28 -19.01 6.56 -2.48
CA ASP A 28 -19.30 6.47 -3.92
C ASP A 28 -18.67 5.21 -4.56
N LEU A 29 -17.47 4.83 -4.12
CA LEU A 29 -16.77 3.64 -4.61
C LEU A 29 -17.34 2.33 -4.02
N ARG A 30 -18.22 2.41 -3.02
CA ARG A 30 -18.89 1.26 -2.41
C ARG A 30 -19.76 0.47 -3.40
N SER A 31 -20.31 1.15 -4.40
CA SER A 31 -21.19 0.54 -5.41
C SER A 31 -20.41 -0.26 -6.47
N VAL A 32 -19.12 0.02 -6.65
CA VAL A 32 -18.25 -0.64 -7.62
C VAL A 32 -17.61 -1.85 -6.95
N TRP A 33 -18.24 -3.02 -7.04
CA TRP A 33 -17.80 -4.27 -6.39
C TRP A 33 -16.46 -4.85 -6.90
N ASN A 34 -15.85 -4.25 -7.91
CA ASN A 34 -14.69 -4.78 -8.63
C ASN A 34 -13.40 -4.01 -8.30
N TRP A 35 -13.02 -3.94 -7.02
CA TRP A 35 -11.73 -3.36 -6.65
C TRP A 35 -10.60 -4.33 -6.98
N ILE A 36 -9.59 -3.82 -7.67
CA ILE A 36 -8.38 -4.55 -8.01
C ILE A 36 -7.30 -4.04 -7.06
N VAL A 37 -6.73 -4.93 -6.24
CA VAL A 37 -5.51 -4.59 -5.50
C VAL A 37 -4.33 -4.98 -6.36
N HIS A 38 -3.52 -3.97 -6.62
CA HIS A 38 -2.21 -4.12 -7.22
C HIS A 38 -1.18 -4.15 -6.10
N ASP A 39 -0.48 -5.26 -5.94
CA ASP A 39 0.58 -5.42 -4.94
C ASP A 39 1.80 -6.10 -5.57
N ASN A 40 2.93 -6.09 -4.85
CA ASN A 40 4.06 -6.93 -5.19
C ASN A 40 3.65 -8.41 -5.02
N ASN A 41 4.24 -9.26 -5.84
CA ASN A 41 3.92 -10.68 -5.90
C ASN A 41 4.55 -11.45 -4.71
N ALA A 42 4.48 -10.91 -3.49
CA ALA A 42 5.03 -11.53 -2.29
C ALA A 42 4.32 -12.86 -1.98
N LEU A 43 5.08 -13.81 -1.42
CA LEU A 43 4.59 -15.17 -1.13
C LEU A 43 3.34 -15.18 -0.25
N CYS A 44 3.23 -14.26 0.73
CA CYS A 44 2.07 -14.15 1.62
C CYS A 44 0.83 -13.53 0.95
N HIS A 45 0.96 -12.96 -0.24
CA HIS A 45 -0.14 -12.28 -0.95
C HIS A 45 -0.76 -13.18 -2.04
N ARG A 46 0.01 -14.15 -2.56
CA ARG A 46 -0.41 -15.08 -3.61
C ARG A 46 -1.50 -16.08 -3.20
N ASP A 47 -1.65 -16.34 -1.91
CA ASP A 47 -2.59 -17.35 -1.40
C ASP A 47 -4.05 -16.85 -1.30
N PHE A 48 -4.39 -15.64 -1.78
CA PHE A 48 -5.74 -15.06 -1.62
C PHE A 48 -6.44 -14.65 -2.93
N ASN A 49 -7.73 -15.00 -3.02
CA ASN A 49 -8.66 -14.76 -4.14
C ASN A 49 -9.09 -13.28 -4.29
N MET A 50 -8.15 -12.37 -4.46
CA MET A 50 -8.46 -11.08 -5.08
C MET A 50 -7.80 -11.06 -6.45
N VAL A 51 -8.43 -10.45 -7.44
CA VAL A 51 -7.87 -10.37 -8.80
C VAL A 51 -6.60 -9.51 -8.70
N SER A 52 -5.47 -10.15 -8.44
CA SER A 52 -4.16 -9.55 -8.51
C SER A 52 -3.82 -9.44 -9.99
N LEU A 53 -3.56 -8.22 -10.44
CA LEU A 53 -2.98 -8.00 -11.75
C LEU A 53 -1.59 -8.65 -11.77
N LEU A 54 -1.50 -9.81 -12.42
CA LEU A 54 -0.24 -10.54 -12.60
C LEU A 54 0.58 -9.81 -13.68
N HIS A 55 1.28 -8.74 -13.31
CA HIS A 55 2.25 -8.08 -14.18
C HIS A 55 3.67 -8.59 -13.91
N PRO A 56 4.54 -8.66 -14.93
CA PRO A 56 5.92 -9.17 -14.82
C PRO A 56 6.86 -8.24 -14.04
N SER A 57 6.37 -7.12 -13.50
CA SER A 57 7.15 -6.22 -12.68
C SER A 57 6.92 -6.52 -11.21
N ASP A 58 7.98 -6.86 -10.48
CA ASP A 58 7.96 -7.09 -9.04
C ASP A 58 7.70 -5.82 -8.20
N LEU A 59 7.44 -4.66 -8.83
CA LEU A 59 7.34 -3.36 -8.17
C LEU A 59 5.93 -2.78 -8.26
N ALA A 60 5.33 -2.51 -7.10
CA ALA A 60 4.05 -1.82 -7.02
C ALA A 60 4.22 -0.33 -7.32
N ALA A 61 3.13 0.34 -7.72
CA ALA A 61 3.11 1.80 -7.88
C ALA A 61 3.64 2.55 -6.63
N ALA A 62 3.42 1.97 -5.44
CA ALA A 62 3.95 2.49 -4.18
C ALA A 62 5.49 2.48 -4.14
N ASP A 63 6.13 1.39 -4.57
CA ASP A 63 7.59 1.24 -4.63
C ASP A 63 8.24 2.22 -5.61
N LEU A 64 7.52 2.55 -6.68
CA LEU A 64 8.04 3.42 -7.74
C LEU A 64 8.01 4.90 -7.42
N HIS A 65 7.05 5.33 -6.60
CA HIS A 65 6.79 6.76 -6.42
C HIS A 65 6.58 7.18 -4.98
N LEU A 66 5.66 6.50 -4.26
CA LEU A 66 5.28 6.91 -2.91
C LEU A 66 6.44 6.73 -1.92
N PHE A 67 7.03 5.53 -1.86
CA PHE A 67 8.12 5.25 -0.94
C PHE A 67 9.39 6.06 -1.23
N PRO A 68 9.84 6.24 -2.49
CA PRO A 68 10.93 7.16 -2.79
C PRO A 68 10.66 8.60 -2.31
N LYS A 69 9.43 9.10 -2.49
CA LYS A 69 9.05 10.44 -2.04
C LYS A 69 9.06 10.55 -0.52
N MET A 70 8.48 9.58 0.19
CA MET A 70 8.53 9.52 1.67
C MET A 70 9.97 9.43 2.18
N LYS A 71 10.78 8.55 1.58
CA LYS A 71 12.18 8.34 1.95
C LYS A 71 13.00 9.62 1.81
N MET A 72 12.73 10.42 0.78
CA MET A 72 13.38 11.72 0.60
C MET A 72 13.05 12.70 1.72
N GLN A 73 11.80 12.74 2.19
CA GLN A 73 11.37 13.59 3.30
C GLN A 73 11.86 13.10 4.67
N LEU A 74 12.01 11.78 4.85
CA LEU A 74 12.58 11.19 6.06
C LEU A 74 14.12 11.29 6.11
N LYS A 75 14.78 11.53 4.97
CA LYS A 75 16.23 11.54 4.88
C LYS A 75 16.82 12.65 5.75
N GLY A 76 17.80 12.28 6.58
CA GLY A 76 18.51 13.21 7.46
C GLY A 76 17.88 13.38 8.85
N ASN A 77 16.66 12.88 9.06
CA ASN A 77 16.01 12.89 10.37
C ASN A 77 16.40 11.65 11.17
N ARG A 78 16.83 11.85 12.42
CA ARG A 78 17.09 10.75 13.36
C ARG A 78 15.82 10.50 14.18
N LEU A 79 15.17 9.37 13.91
CA LEU A 79 14.00 8.89 14.65
C LEU A 79 14.46 7.70 15.48
N ASN A 80 14.40 7.82 16.80
CA ASN A 80 14.98 6.84 17.74
C ASN A 80 13.95 5.83 18.24
N THR A 81 12.66 6.18 18.16
CA THR A 81 11.57 5.32 18.66
C THR A 81 10.59 4.94 17.55
N VAL A 82 9.95 3.78 17.74
CA VAL A 82 8.87 3.33 16.83
C VAL A 82 7.71 4.33 16.81
N VAL A 83 7.44 5.01 17.93
CA VAL A 83 6.39 6.03 18.03
C VAL A 83 6.71 7.24 17.16
N GLU A 84 7.96 7.73 17.21
CA GLU A 84 8.43 8.81 16.34
C GLU A 84 8.37 8.41 14.86
N ILE A 85 8.82 7.21 14.51
CA ILE A 85 8.76 6.69 13.14
C ILE A 85 7.32 6.68 12.63
N LYS A 86 6.37 6.17 13.42
CA LYS A 86 4.96 6.14 13.03
C LYS A 86 4.38 7.54 12.88
N SER A 87 4.61 8.42 13.85
CA SER A 87 4.11 9.80 13.83
C SER A 87 4.64 10.57 12.63
N GLU A 88 5.95 10.54 12.38
CA GLU A 88 6.55 11.26 11.23
C GLU A 88 6.13 10.67 9.89
N SER A 89 6.10 9.33 9.77
CA SER A 89 5.60 8.69 8.54
C SER A 89 4.16 9.07 8.25
N GLN A 90 3.32 9.17 9.29
CA GLN A 90 1.93 9.55 9.16
C GLN A 90 1.77 11.03 8.74
N LYS A 91 2.56 11.95 9.31
CA LYS A 91 2.58 13.36 8.88
C LYS A 91 2.96 13.50 7.41
N ILE A 92 3.98 12.76 6.98
CA ILE A 92 4.42 12.72 5.59
C ILE A 92 3.31 12.19 4.67
N LEU A 93 2.65 11.10 5.04
CA LEU A 93 1.53 10.54 4.28
C LEU A 93 0.37 11.53 4.16
N HIS A 94 0.04 12.26 5.23
CA HIS A 94 -0.99 13.30 5.20
C HIS A 94 -0.60 14.52 4.36
N SER A 95 0.69 14.73 4.10
CA SER A 95 1.15 15.80 3.21
C SER A 95 0.97 15.47 1.72
N PHE A 96 0.69 14.21 1.38
CA PHE A 96 0.49 13.79 -0.01
C PHE A 96 -0.89 14.18 -0.50
N THR A 97 -0.93 14.58 -1.77
CA THR A 97 -2.14 14.98 -2.46
C THR A 97 -2.62 13.87 -3.39
N GLU A 98 -3.87 13.95 -3.86
CA GLU A 98 -4.40 13.01 -4.87
C GLU A 98 -3.50 12.90 -6.11
N ILE A 99 -2.85 14.01 -6.50
CA ILE A 99 -1.92 14.07 -7.63
C ILE A 99 -0.75 13.09 -7.43
N ASP A 100 -0.23 12.97 -6.22
CA ASP A 100 0.89 12.08 -5.92
C ASP A 100 0.50 10.61 -6.15
N PHE A 101 -0.70 10.22 -5.76
CA PHE A 101 -1.23 8.87 -5.99
C PHE A 101 -1.49 8.60 -7.48
N LYS A 102 -2.00 9.60 -8.22
CA LYS A 102 -2.22 9.51 -9.68
C LYS A 102 -0.90 9.37 -10.44
N VAL A 103 0.12 10.16 -10.09
CA VAL A 103 1.45 10.09 -10.70
C VAL A 103 2.09 8.72 -10.47
N GLY A 104 1.98 8.17 -9.25
CA GLY A 104 2.47 6.81 -8.97
C GLY A 104 1.80 5.76 -9.85
N SER A 105 0.49 5.83 -9.98
CA SER A 105 -0.30 4.92 -10.84
C SER A 105 0.07 5.05 -12.33
N GLN A 106 0.29 6.27 -12.81
CA GLN A 106 0.69 6.52 -14.20
C GLN A 106 2.10 6.02 -14.49
N LYS A 107 3.08 6.36 -13.63
CA LYS A 107 4.46 5.89 -13.77
C LYS A 107 4.59 4.38 -13.78
N TRP A 108 3.70 3.70 -13.07
CA TRP A 108 3.61 2.25 -13.12
C TRP A 108 3.07 1.76 -14.47
N ARG A 109 2.00 2.36 -15.01
CA ARG A 109 1.44 1.99 -16.33
C ARG A 109 2.38 2.22 -17.51
N GLU A 110 3.28 3.20 -17.40
CA GLU A 110 4.24 3.55 -18.45
C GLU A 110 5.48 2.62 -18.48
N ARG A 111 5.57 1.67 -17.54
CA ARG A 111 6.63 0.66 -17.52
C ARG A 111 6.19 -0.62 -18.20
#